data_AF-A0A6J8ADW2-F1
#
_entry.id   AF-A0A6J8ADW2-F1
#
_cell.length_a   1.000
_cell.length_b   1.000
_cell.length_c   1.000
_cell.angle_alpha   90.00
_cell.angle_beta   90.00
_cell.angle_gamma   90.00
#
_symmetry.space_group_name_H-M   'P 1'
#
loop_
_entity.id
_entity.type
_entity.pdbx_description
1 polymer ?
#
loop_
_entity_poly.entity_id
_entity_poly.type
_entity_poly.pdbx_seq_one_letter_code
_entity_poly.pdbx_strand_id
1 'polypeptide(L)'
;MVYSDASNVACGAYTVEVNSKIFHQMWNRSEMQLSCTWREMKAIEQSLISFENVFKGRTLKWFTDNHNCVRIVRSGSMKLKLQNLANSIFSVCSQQGISIHVQWIPRSENTLADYVSKMVDHEDWGVSFEFFNFIDEIWGPHTIDRFASHRNTKLPRYNSLFWNATAEAIDAFTQD
;
A
#
# COMPACT_ATOMS: atom_id res chain seq x y z
N MET A 1 3.03 -9.03 13.70
CA MET A 1 3.55 -9.65 12.46
C MET A 1 2.86 -9.04 11.24
N VAL A 2 3.56 -8.93 10.11
CA VAL A 2 3.05 -8.38 8.84
C VAL A 2 3.44 -9.31 7.68
N TYR A 3 2.53 -9.51 6.74
CA TYR A 3 2.74 -10.31 5.54
C TYR A 3 2.41 -9.45 4.33
N SER A 4 3.21 -9.53 3.28
CA SER A 4 2.97 -8.81 2.04
C SER A 4 3.21 -9.68 0.81
N ASP A 5 2.56 -9.31 -0.28
CA ASP A 5 2.73 -9.94 -1.58
C ASP A 5 2.38 -8.96 -2.70
N ALA A 6 2.91 -9.21 -3.90
CA ALA A 6 2.62 -8.42 -5.08
C ALA A 6 2.34 -9.29 -6.31
N SER A 7 1.21 -9.04 -6.94
CA SER A 7 0.83 -9.67 -8.20
C SER A 7 1.19 -8.78 -9.41
N ASN A 8 0.75 -9.22 -10.60
CA ASN A 8 0.85 -8.41 -11.81
C ASN A 8 -0.11 -7.21 -11.84
N VAL A 9 -1.12 -7.18 -10.96
CA VAL A 9 -2.22 -6.19 -11.00
C VAL A 9 -2.28 -5.29 -9.76
N ALA A 10 -1.86 -5.78 -8.61
CA ALA A 10 -1.89 -5.04 -7.35
C ALA A 10 -0.84 -5.56 -6.35
N CYS A 11 -0.70 -4.86 -5.22
CA CYS A 11 -0.07 -5.37 -4.01
C CYS A 11 -1.06 -5.46 -2.85
N GLY A 12 -0.71 -6.31 -1.90
CA GLY A 12 -1.44 -6.48 -0.66
C GLY A 12 -0.50 -6.64 0.52
N ALA A 13 -0.97 -6.23 1.70
CA ALA A 13 -0.35 -6.60 2.96
C ALA A 13 -1.42 -6.72 4.05
N TYR A 14 -1.16 -7.55 5.06
CA TYR A 14 -2.04 -7.66 6.22
C TYR A 14 -1.25 -7.78 7.52
N THR A 15 -1.83 -7.26 8.60
CA THR A 15 -1.31 -7.40 9.96
C THR A 15 -2.04 -8.52 10.70
N VAL A 16 -1.33 -9.28 11.53
CA VAL A 16 -1.96 -10.36 12.34
C VAL A 16 -2.33 -9.87 13.74
N GLU A 17 -1.41 -9.17 14.40
CA GLU A 17 -1.52 -8.86 15.84
C GLU A 17 -2.07 -7.46 16.11
N VAL A 18 -2.12 -6.58 15.09
CA VAL A 18 -2.52 -5.19 15.27
C VAL A 18 -3.74 -4.91 14.39
N ASN A 19 -4.92 -5.17 14.96
CA ASN A 19 -6.25 -4.85 14.40
C ASN A 19 -6.57 -5.49 13.05
N SER A 20 -5.90 -6.59 12.66
CA SER A 20 -6.16 -7.33 11.42
C SER A 20 -6.33 -6.44 10.18
N LYS A 21 -5.52 -5.37 10.09
CA LYS A 21 -5.63 -4.37 9.03
C LYS A 21 -5.15 -4.94 7.71
N ILE A 22 -5.84 -4.59 6.63
CA ILE A 22 -5.49 -4.96 5.26
C ILE A 22 -5.15 -3.69 4.48
N PHE A 23 -4.00 -3.73 3.81
CA PHE A 23 -3.55 -2.76 2.84
C PHE A 23 -3.70 -3.40 1.46
N HIS A 24 -4.21 -2.62 0.51
CA HIS A 24 -4.31 -3.02 -0.89
C HIS A 24 -4.14 -1.80 -1.79
N GLN A 25 -3.42 -1.99 -2.88
CA GLN A 25 -3.25 -0.95 -3.89
C GLN A 25 -3.05 -1.55 -5.27
N MET A 26 -3.86 -1.10 -6.22
CA MET A 26 -3.71 -1.48 -7.63
C MET A 26 -2.59 -0.72 -8.32
N TRP A 27 -1.90 -1.42 -9.23
CA TRP A 27 -0.80 -0.85 -10.01
C TRP A 27 -1.28 0.05 -11.13
N ASN A 28 -0.60 1.17 -11.33
CA ASN A 28 -0.71 1.91 -12.59
C ASN A 28 -0.02 1.18 -13.76
N ARG A 29 -0.32 1.60 -15.00
CA ARG A 29 0.20 0.92 -16.21
C ARG A 29 1.72 0.81 -16.23
N SER A 30 2.44 1.80 -15.69
CA SER A 30 3.90 1.78 -15.64
C SER A 30 4.44 0.81 -14.58
N GLU A 31 3.75 0.71 -13.44
CA GLU A 31 4.12 -0.16 -12.33
C GLU A 31 3.89 -1.64 -12.64
N MET A 32 2.82 -1.95 -13.38
CA MET A 32 2.53 -3.32 -13.83
C MET A 32 3.69 -3.93 -14.64
N GLN A 33 4.42 -3.09 -15.38
CA GLN A 33 5.55 -3.48 -16.24
C GLN A 33 6.87 -3.60 -15.48
N LEU A 34 6.92 -3.24 -14.19
CA LEU A 34 8.13 -3.37 -13.38
C LEU A 34 8.32 -4.81 -12.90
N SER A 35 9.57 -5.15 -12.58
CA SER A 35 9.95 -6.50 -12.17
C SER A 35 9.18 -6.95 -10.92
N CYS A 36 8.96 -8.26 -10.79
CA CYS A 36 8.36 -8.87 -9.59
C CYS A 36 9.02 -8.36 -8.29
N THR A 37 10.36 -8.39 -8.20
CA THR A 37 11.09 -7.86 -7.03
C THR A 37 10.79 -6.39 -6.73
N TRP A 38 10.61 -5.56 -7.76
CA TRP A 38 10.26 -4.15 -7.54
C TRP A 38 8.86 -4.03 -6.94
N ARG A 39 7.88 -4.80 -7.46
CA ARG A 39 6.49 -4.77 -6.98
C ARG A 39 6.39 -5.31 -5.55
N GLU A 40 7.14 -6.36 -5.23
CA GLU A 40 7.25 -6.89 -3.86
C GLU A 40 7.88 -5.87 -2.90
N MET A 41 9.00 -5.22 -3.28
CA MET A 41 9.61 -4.15 -2.48
C MET A 41 8.64 -2.96 -2.30
N LYS A 42 7.87 -2.63 -3.34
CA LYS A 42 6.87 -1.57 -3.30
C LYS A 42 5.71 -1.92 -2.36
N ALA A 43 5.29 -3.18 -2.32
CA ALA A 43 4.30 -3.67 -1.36
C ALA A 43 4.74 -3.42 0.07
N ILE A 44 6.01 -3.70 0.40
CA ILE A 44 6.60 -3.42 1.73
C ILE A 44 6.58 -1.92 2.02
N GLU A 45 7.09 -1.10 1.09
CA GLU A 45 7.15 0.35 1.26
C GLU A 45 5.76 0.96 1.50
N GLN A 46 4.80 0.68 0.62
CA GLN A 46 3.47 1.30 0.69
C GLN A 46 2.68 0.85 1.91
N SER A 47 2.79 -0.42 2.32
CA SER A 47 2.13 -0.88 3.53
C SER A 47 2.79 -0.36 4.81
N LEU A 48 4.11 -0.13 4.83
CA LEU A 48 4.77 0.59 5.93
C LEU A 48 4.24 2.01 6.08
N ILE A 49 4.11 2.75 4.97
CA ILE A 49 3.58 4.12 4.96
C ILE A 49 2.10 4.11 5.38
N SER A 50 1.29 3.22 4.81
CA SER A 50 -0.16 3.13 5.08
C SER A 50 -0.47 2.83 6.55
N PHE A 51 0.43 2.13 7.23
CA PHE A 51 0.27 1.76 8.62
C PHE A 51 1.24 2.50 9.55
N GLU A 52 1.81 3.63 9.13
CA GLU A 52 2.88 4.31 9.89
C GLU A 52 2.49 4.61 11.34
N ASN A 53 1.27 5.12 11.56
CA ASN A 53 0.75 5.46 12.88
C ASN A 53 0.59 4.23 13.77
N VAL A 54 0.30 3.08 13.17
CA VAL A 54 0.15 1.81 13.86
C VAL A 54 1.52 1.22 14.21
N PHE A 55 2.49 1.38 13.31
CA PHE A 55 3.82 0.79 13.43
C PHE A 55 4.83 1.64 14.20
N LYS A 56 4.57 2.94 14.37
CA LYS A 56 5.45 3.89 15.03
C LYS A 56 6.04 3.35 16.35
N GLY A 57 7.37 3.38 16.46
CA GLY A 57 8.10 2.92 17.64
C GLY A 57 8.12 1.40 17.86
N ARG A 58 7.67 0.58 16.90
CA ARG A 58 7.56 -0.88 17.07
C ARG A 58 8.62 -1.65 16.30
N THR A 59 8.85 -2.87 16.77
CA THR A 59 9.59 -3.89 16.03
C THR A 59 8.62 -4.81 15.28
N LEU A 60 8.75 -4.87 13.96
CA LEU A 60 7.89 -5.66 13.08
C LEU A 60 8.66 -6.88 12.58
N LYS A 61 8.02 -8.05 12.68
CA LYS A 61 8.40 -9.22 11.89
C LYS A 61 7.63 -9.21 10.57
N TRP A 62 8.36 -9.15 9.46
CA TRP A 62 7.80 -9.01 8.13
C TRP A 62 8.04 -10.27 7.31
N PHE A 63 7.01 -10.76 6.64
CA PHE A 63 7.07 -11.97 5.82
C PHE A 63 6.75 -11.67 4.36
N THR A 64 7.53 -12.27 3.46
CA THR A 64 7.40 -12.20 1.99
C THR A 64 7.87 -13.52 1.40
N ASP A 65 7.34 -13.90 0.23
CA ASP A 65 7.78 -15.09 -0.51
C ASP A 65 8.96 -14.80 -1.47
N ASN A 66 9.51 -13.58 -1.45
CA ASN A 66 10.61 -13.17 -2.32
C ASN A 66 11.94 -12.99 -1.58
N HIS A 67 12.86 -13.94 -1.76
CA HIS A 67 14.21 -13.89 -1.18
C HIS A 67 14.98 -12.62 -1.54
N ASN A 68 14.75 -12.03 -2.72
CA ASN A 68 15.45 -10.80 -3.11
C ASN A 68 15.04 -9.63 -2.20
N CYS A 69 13.78 -9.55 -1.79
CA CYS A 69 13.31 -8.49 -0.89
C CYS A 69 14.01 -8.57 0.46
N VAL A 70 14.14 -9.78 1.03
CA VAL A 70 14.87 -9.99 2.28
C VAL A 70 16.31 -9.47 2.18
N ARG A 71 17.00 -9.78 1.08
CA ARG A 71 18.37 -9.32 0.87
C ARG A 71 18.43 -7.80 0.70
N ILE A 72 17.57 -7.24 -0.15
CA ILE A 72 17.61 -5.82 -0.51
C ILE A 72 17.24 -4.93 0.68
N VAL A 73 16.25 -5.30 1.49
CA VAL A 73 15.91 -4.53 2.70
C VAL A 73 17.05 -4.53 3.70
N ARG A 74 17.82 -5.62 3.79
CA ARG A 74 18.95 -5.73 4.73
C ARG A 74 20.23 -5.02 4.25
N SER A 75 20.54 -5.09 2.96
CA SER A 75 21.85 -4.67 2.43
C SER A 75 21.80 -3.73 1.22
N GLY A 76 20.60 -3.34 0.76
CA GLY A 76 20.43 -2.55 -0.46
C GLY A 76 20.57 -3.35 -1.75
N SER A 77 20.62 -2.63 -2.88
CA SER A 77 20.66 -3.15 -4.24
C SER A 77 21.52 -2.26 -5.13
N MET A 78 22.24 -2.87 -6.08
CA MET A 78 22.97 -2.11 -7.12
C MET A 78 22.04 -1.54 -8.20
N LYS A 79 20.81 -2.03 -8.31
CA LYS A 79 19.81 -1.51 -9.26
C LYS A 79 19.17 -0.26 -8.65
N LEU A 80 19.35 0.90 -9.30
CA LEU A 80 18.86 2.21 -8.84
C LEU A 80 17.40 2.20 -8.37
N LYS A 81 16.48 1.63 -9.18
CA LYS A 81 15.04 1.57 -8.81
C LYS A 81 14.78 0.80 -7.52
N LEU A 82 15.53 -0.28 -7.26
CA LEU A 82 15.39 -1.08 -6.04
C LEU A 82 16.11 -0.43 -4.86
N GLN A 83 17.24 0.25 -5.11
CA GLN A 83 17.94 1.03 -4.09
C GLN A 83 17.09 2.18 -3.59
N ASN A 84 16.37 2.87 -4.48
CA ASN A 84 15.46 3.94 -4.10
C ASN A 84 14.35 3.44 -3.18
N LEU A 85 13.77 2.26 -3.47
CA LEU A 85 12.78 1.63 -2.58
C LEU A 85 13.41 1.22 -1.24
N ALA A 86 14.62 0.65 -1.24
CA ALA A 86 15.31 0.28 -0.01
C ALA A 86 15.60 1.52 0.88
N ASN A 87 16.05 2.61 0.27
CA ASN A 87 16.27 3.89 0.95
C ASN A 87 14.97 4.47 1.50
N SER A 88 13.88 4.40 0.74
CA SER A 88 12.55 4.85 1.16
C SER A 88 12.06 4.07 2.38
N ILE A 89 12.10 2.74 2.32
CA ILE A 89 11.78 1.85 3.45
C ILE A 89 12.62 2.20 4.68
N PHE A 90 13.94 2.34 4.50
CA PHE A 90 14.84 2.71 5.58
C PHE A 90 14.51 4.09 6.17
N SER A 91 14.20 5.06 5.32
CA SER A 91 13.85 6.43 5.74
C SER A 91 12.58 6.45 6.59
N VAL A 92 11.51 5.77 6.14
CA VAL A 92 10.26 5.64 6.91
C VAL A 92 10.52 4.96 8.25
N CYS A 93 11.31 3.87 8.24
CA CYS A 93 11.64 3.16 9.48
C CYS A 93 12.41 4.04 10.47
N SER A 94 13.42 4.76 9.98
CA SER A 94 14.25 5.66 10.79
C SER A 94 13.42 6.82 11.38
N GLN A 95 12.62 7.48 10.55
CA GLN A 95 11.80 8.64 10.96
C GLN A 95 10.73 8.26 11.99
N GLN A 96 10.12 7.09 11.85
CA GLN A 96 9.03 6.62 12.72
C GLN A 96 9.51 5.71 13.86
N GLY A 97 10.82 5.49 14.01
CA GLY A 97 11.37 4.59 15.02
C GLY A 97 10.92 3.13 14.87
N ILE A 98 10.67 2.69 13.64
CA ILE A 98 10.25 1.32 13.32
C ILE A 98 11.47 0.45 13.07
N SER A 99 11.52 -0.72 13.69
CA SER A 99 12.53 -1.75 13.37
C SER A 99 11.89 -2.88 12.59
N ILE A 100 12.38 -3.20 11.39
CA ILE A 100 11.82 -4.29 10.58
C ILE A 100 12.78 -5.48 10.48
N HIS A 101 12.24 -6.68 10.70
CA HIS A 101 12.93 -7.95 10.49
C HIS A 101 12.22 -8.72 9.39
N VAL A 102 12.71 -8.55 8.16
CA VAL A 102 12.17 -9.26 7.00
C VAL A 102 12.68 -10.69 6.96
N GLN A 103 11.77 -11.64 6.77
CA GLN A 103 12.00 -13.07 6.68
C GLN A 103 11.27 -13.63 5.46
N TRP A 104 11.95 -14.54 4.75
CA TRP A 104 11.32 -15.28 3.66
C TRP A 104 10.47 -16.42 4.20
N ILE A 105 9.32 -16.65 3.58
CA ILE A 105 8.46 -17.82 3.82
C ILE A 105 8.10 -18.51 2.50
N PRO A 106 7.83 -19.82 2.50
CA PRO A 106 7.28 -20.50 1.33
C PRO A 106 5.98 -19.84 0.86
N ARG A 107 5.76 -19.80 -0.46
CA ARG A 107 4.52 -19.24 -1.03
C ARG A 107 3.25 -19.91 -0.50
N SER A 108 3.32 -21.20 -0.18
CA SER A 108 2.21 -21.95 0.46
C SER A 108 1.83 -21.43 1.84
N GLU A 109 2.71 -20.68 2.50
CA GLU A 109 2.47 -20.03 3.79
C GLU A 109 2.06 -18.55 3.63
N ASN A 110 2.14 -17.98 2.42
CA ASN A 110 1.80 -16.58 2.12
C ASN A 110 0.42 -16.43 1.43
N THR A 111 -0.47 -17.40 1.58
CA THR A 111 -1.72 -17.50 0.79
C THR A 111 -2.65 -16.32 0.93
N LEU A 112 -2.81 -15.77 2.14
CA LEU A 112 -3.69 -14.63 2.36
C LEU A 112 -3.12 -13.35 1.73
N ALA A 113 -1.80 -13.12 1.80
CA ALA A 113 -1.20 -11.96 1.16
C ALA A 113 -1.29 -12.07 -0.37
N ASP A 114 -1.05 -13.27 -0.92
CA ASP A 114 -1.22 -13.57 -2.35
C ASP A 114 -2.68 -13.41 -2.82
N TYR A 115 -3.65 -13.77 -1.99
CA TYR A 115 -5.06 -13.50 -2.26
C TYR A 115 -5.34 -12.00 -2.33
N VAL A 116 -4.93 -11.24 -1.30
CA VAL A 116 -5.12 -9.78 -1.26
C VAL A 116 -4.42 -9.11 -2.44
N SER A 117 -3.18 -9.51 -2.77
CA SER A 117 -2.41 -8.91 -3.88
C SER A 117 -3.05 -9.15 -5.26
N LYS A 118 -3.96 -10.13 -5.38
CA LYS A 118 -4.70 -10.45 -6.60
C LYS A 118 -6.11 -9.87 -6.65
N MET A 119 -6.57 -9.22 -5.58
CA MET A 119 -7.87 -8.55 -5.60
C MET A 119 -7.86 -7.46 -6.67
N VAL A 120 -8.82 -7.56 -7.59
CA VAL A 120 -9.08 -6.55 -8.62
C VAL A 120 -10.39 -5.90 -8.26
N ASP A 121 -10.35 -4.61 -7.96
CA ASP A 121 -11.55 -3.82 -7.79
C ASP A 121 -12.10 -3.48 -9.18
N HIS A 122 -13.07 -4.27 -9.64
CA HIS A 122 -13.76 -4.03 -10.91
C HIS A 122 -14.78 -2.88 -10.82
N GLU A 123 -15.09 -2.43 -9.60
CA GLU A 123 -16.08 -1.41 -9.27
C GLU A 123 -15.42 -0.08 -8.85
N ASP A 124 -14.11 0.10 -9.11
CA ASP A 124 -13.35 1.37 -8.96
C ASP A 124 -13.80 2.43 -10.00
N TRP A 125 -15.12 2.54 -10.20
CA TRP A 125 -15.77 3.52 -11.05
C TRP A 125 -15.84 4.85 -10.31
N GLY A 126 -15.48 5.92 -11.00
CA GLY A 126 -15.61 7.28 -10.49
C GLY A 126 -16.16 8.18 -11.56
N VAL A 127 -16.74 9.30 -11.15
CA VAL A 127 -17.13 10.37 -12.08
C VAL A 127 -15.89 10.98 -12.74
N SER A 128 -16.07 11.58 -13.91
CA SER A 128 -14.98 12.32 -14.58
C SER A 128 -14.62 13.58 -13.77
N PHE A 129 -13.41 14.11 -13.98
CA PHE A 129 -13.00 15.36 -13.32
C PHE A 129 -13.89 16.53 -13.76
N GLU A 130 -14.34 16.55 -15.01
CA GLU A 130 -15.22 17.58 -15.54
C GLU A 130 -16.58 17.57 -14.83
N PHE A 131 -17.16 16.38 -14.66
CA PHE A 131 -18.42 16.25 -13.93
C PHE A 131 -18.25 16.59 -12.44
N PHE A 132 -17.16 16.13 -11.81
CA PHE A 132 -16.85 16.49 -10.43
C PHE A 132 -16.75 18.00 -10.24
N ASN A 133 -15.98 18.69 -11.09
CA ASN A 133 -15.81 20.15 -11.01
C ASN A 133 -17.15 20.88 -11.19
N PHE A 134 -18.01 20.41 -12.10
CA PHE A 134 -19.35 20.96 -12.28
C PHE A 134 -20.21 20.84 -11.00
N ILE A 135 -20.15 19.69 -10.33
CA ILE A 135 -20.85 19.49 -9.05
C ILE A 135 -20.25 20.37 -7.93
N ASP A 136 -18.92 20.49 -7.90
CA ASP A 136 -18.19 21.30 -6.92
C ASP A 136 -18.48 22.80 -7.07
N GLU A 137 -18.70 23.30 -8.29
CA GLU A 137 -19.13 24.68 -8.52
C GLU A 137 -20.53 24.99 -7.96
N ILE A 138 -21.42 23.99 -7.92
CA ILE A 138 -22.82 24.18 -7.50
C ILE A 138 -22.98 23.98 -5.98
N TRP A 139 -22.34 22.96 -5.43
CA TRP A 139 -22.55 22.52 -4.03
C TRP A 139 -21.27 22.48 -3.20
N GLY A 140 -20.13 22.87 -3.77
CA GLY A 140 -18.86 22.91 -3.07
C GLY A 140 -18.58 24.22 -2.32
N PRO A 141 -17.31 24.43 -1.90
CA PRO A 141 -16.19 23.53 -2.14
C PRO A 141 -16.27 22.26 -1.29
N HIS A 142 -16.17 21.10 -1.92
CA HIS A 142 -16.07 19.83 -1.22
C HIS A 142 -14.65 19.67 -0.65
N THR A 143 -14.56 19.21 0.59
CA THR A 143 -13.27 19.07 1.29
C THR A 143 -12.77 17.63 1.38
N ILE A 144 -13.60 16.64 1.02
CA ILE A 144 -13.25 15.21 1.08
C ILE A 144 -13.98 14.40 -0.01
N ASP A 145 -13.27 13.49 -0.66
CA ASP A 145 -13.81 12.55 -1.65
C ASP A 145 -14.10 11.20 -0.99
N ARG A 146 -15.38 10.84 -0.86
CA ARG A 146 -15.80 9.59 -0.20
C ARG A 146 -15.91 8.49 -1.25
N PHE A 147 -15.52 7.27 -0.90
CA PHE A 147 -15.52 6.09 -1.80
C PHE A 147 -14.52 6.18 -2.97
N ALA A 148 -13.43 6.92 -2.78
CA ALA A 148 -12.39 7.05 -3.78
C ALA A 148 -11.24 6.05 -3.56
N SER A 149 -10.43 5.87 -4.58
CA SER A 149 -9.16 5.17 -4.55
C SER A 149 -8.01 6.14 -4.83
N HIS A 150 -6.78 5.69 -4.58
CA HIS A 150 -5.56 6.43 -4.96
C HIS A 150 -5.54 6.80 -6.46
N ARG A 151 -6.30 6.10 -7.30
CA ARG A 151 -6.31 6.28 -8.76
C ARG A 151 -7.38 7.24 -9.24
N ASN A 152 -8.53 7.29 -8.55
CA ASN A 152 -9.70 8.03 -9.01
C ASN A 152 -10.05 9.24 -8.13
N THR A 153 -9.35 9.46 -7.00
CA THR A 153 -9.64 10.57 -6.10
C THR A 153 -9.61 11.92 -6.82
N LYS A 154 -10.61 12.75 -6.52
CA LYS A 154 -10.78 14.12 -7.02
C LYS A 154 -10.29 15.17 -6.04
N LEU A 155 -10.06 14.78 -4.78
CA LEU A 155 -9.59 15.66 -3.71
C LEU A 155 -8.35 15.09 -3.00
N PRO A 156 -7.53 15.95 -2.37
CA PRO A 156 -6.38 15.48 -1.59
C PRO A 156 -6.76 14.60 -0.40
N ARG A 157 -7.92 14.87 0.22
CA ARG A 157 -8.48 14.10 1.33
C ARG A 157 -9.52 13.14 0.76
N TYR A 158 -9.40 11.85 1.05
CA TYR A 158 -10.38 10.86 0.59
C TYR A 158 -10.45 9.62 1.47
N ASN A 159 -11.55 8.86 1.36
CA ASN A 159 -11.67 7.54 1.99
C ASN A 159 -11.75 6.43 0.97
N SER A 160 -11.05 5.33 1.25
CA SER A 160 -10.97 4.16 0.39
C SER A 160 -11.51 2.89 1.04
N LEU A 161 -11.77 1.87 0.24
CA LEU A 161 -12.20 0.56 0.74
C LEU A 161 -11.13 -0.11 1.62
N PHE A 162 -9.86 -0.02 1.21
CA PHE A 162 -8.71 -0.54 1.95
C PHE A 162 -7.75 0.57 2.36
N TRP A 163 -6.91 0.33 3.38
CA TRP A 163 -5.85 1.26 3.72
C TRP A 163 -4.89 1.42 2.55
N ASN A 164 -4.50 2.65 2.24
CA ASN A 164 -3.41 2.96 1.33
C ASN A 164 -2.69 4.23 1.80
N ALA A 165 -1.51 4.49 1.25
CA ALA A 165 -0.58 5.49 1.77
C ALA A 165 -1.11 6.93 1.76
N THR A 166 -2.11 7.21 0.92
CA THR A 166 -2.64 8.57 0.72
C THR A 166 -4.10 8.72 1.17
N ALA A 167 -4.76 7.65 1.62
CA ALA A 167 -6.14 7.71 2.12
C ALA A 167 -6.18 8.28 3.55
N GLU A 168 -7.14 9.16 3.80
CA GLU A 168 -7.37 9.73 5.15
C GLU A 168 -7.99 8.71 6.10
N ALA A 169 -8.90 7.88 5.59
CA ALA A 169 -9.53 6.80 6.35
C ALA A 169 -10.05 5.70 5.43
N ILE A 170 -10.51 4.61 6.04
CA ILE A 170 -11.21 3.51 5.36
C ILE A 170 -12.69 3.51 5.70
N ASP A 171 -13.49 2.87 4.85
CA ASP A 171 -14.94 2.69 5.04
C ASP A 171 -15.67 4.01 5.29
N ALA A 172 -16.08 4.68 4.21
CA ALA A 172 -16.74 5.98 4.27
C ALA A 172 -18.04 5.98 5.09
N PHE A 173 -18.69 4.83 5.32
CA PHE A 173 -19.90 4.76 6.16
C PHE A 173 -19.61 4.89 7.66
N THR A 174 -18.34 4.73 8.06
CA THR A 174 -17.91 4.82 9.47
C THR A 174 -17.26 6.16 9.79
N GLN A 175 -17.29 7.11 8.86
CA GLN A 175 -16.64 8.41 8.98
C GLN A 175 -17.69 9.53 9.00
N ASP A 176 -17.57 10.47 9.95
CA ASP A 176 -18.43 11.67 10.06
C ASP A 176 -18.12 12.72 8.98
#